data_AF-A0A963R9J7-F1
#
_entry.id   AF-A0A963R9J7-F1
#
_cell.length_a   1.000
_cell.length_b   1.000
_cell.length_c   1.000
_cell.angle_alpha   90.00
_cell.angle_beta   90.00
_cell.angle_gamma   90.00
#
_symmetry.space_group_name_H-M   'P 1'
#
loop_
_entity.id
_entity.type
_entity.pdbx_description
1 polymer ?
#
loop_
_entity_poly.entity_id
_entity_poly.type
_entity_poly.pdbx_seq_one_letter_code
_entity_poly.pdbx_strand_id
1 'polypeptide(L)' 'MARVTVEDCVDKVPNRFDLVLLAAQRAREISGGAELTIDRDRDKNPVVALREIA' A
#
# COMPACT_ATOMS: atom_id res chain seq x y z
N MET A 1 -13.42 -1.86 -5.40
CA MET A 1 -12.43 -2.05 -6.48
C MET A 1 -11.36 -1.01 -6.22
N ALA A 2 -10.11 -1.42 -6.01
CA ALA A 2 -9.05 -0.51 -5.62
C ALA A 2 -8.86 0.58 -6.69
N ARG A 3 -8.81 1.84 -6.27
CA ARG A 3 -8.54 3.00 -7.15
C ARG A 3 -7.04 3.23 -7.42
N VAL A 4 -6.18 2.26 -7.08
CA VAL A 4 -4.72 2.37 -7.23
C VAL A 4 -4.23 1.35 -8.25
N THR A 5 -3.33 1.79 -9.12
CA THR A 5 -2.64 0.97 -10.11
C THR A 5 -1.19 0.75 -9.71
N VAL A 6 -0.51 -0.21 -10.35
CA VAL A 6 0.91 -0.46 -10.06
C VAL A 6 1.76 0.70 -10.59
N GLU A 7 1.33 1.30 -11.70
CA GLU A 7 1.93 2.45 -12.34
C GLU A 7 2.00 3.64 -11.37
N ASP A 8 0.92 3.92 -10.62
CA ASP A 8 0.90 4.98 -9.59
C ASP A 8 1.99 4.77 -8.51
N CYS A 9 2.28 3.51 -8.17
CA CYS A 9 3.25 3.17 -7.14
C CYS A 9 4.70 3.15 -7.65
N VAL A 10 4.90 2.80 -8.94
CA VAL A 10 6.24 2.66 -9.53
C VAL A 10 6.94 4.02 -9.72
N ASP A 11 6.17 5.10 -9.85
CA ASP A 11 6.72 6.47 -9.86
C ASP A 11 7.41 6.84 -8.52
N LYS A 12 7.03 6.17 -7.43
CA LYS A 12 7.60 6.35 -6.09
C LYS A 12 8.63 5.30 -5.74
N VAL A 13 8.39 4.06 -6.15
CA VAL A 13 9.28 2.91 -5.94
C VAL A 13 9.53 2.20 -7.28
N PRO A 14 10.59 2.57 -8.02
CA PRO A 14 10.82 2.09 -9.39
C PRO A 14 11.02 0.58 -9.50
N ASN A 15 11.58 -0.04 -8.46
CA ASN A 15 11.76 -1.49 -8.40
C ASN A 15 10.49 -2.18 -7.91
N ARG A 16 9.89 -2.99 -8.79
CA ARG A 16 8.65 -3.72 -8.51
C ARG A 16 8.80 -4.76 -7.39
N PHE A 17 9.97 -5.36 -7.21
CA PHE A 17 10.20 -6.30 -6.12
C PHE A 17 10.26 -5.57 -4.78
N ASP A 18 10.94 -4.42 -4.73
CA ASP A 18 11.02 -3.59 -3.53
C ASP A 18 9.64 -3.01 -3.19
N LEU A 19 8.87 -2.59 -4.20
CA LEU A 19 7.48 -2.15 -4.02
C LEU A 19 6.63 -3.23 -3.34
N VAL A 20 6.71 -4.48 -3.81
CA VAL A 20 5.97 -5.60 -3.21
C VAL A 20 6.41 -5.85 -1.77
N LEU A 21 7.72 -5.84 -1.51
CA LEU A 21 8.26 -6.03 -0.16
C LEU A 21 7.80 -4.92 0.80
N LEU A 22 7.87 -3.67 0.36
CA LEU A 22 7.47 -2.49 1.13
C LEU A 22 5.97 -2.52 1.43
N ALA A 23 5.13 -2.74 0.42
CA ALA A 23 3.68 -2.81 0.57
C ALA A 23 3.27 -3.99 1.48
N ALA A 24 3.93 -5.14 1.35
CA ALA A 24 3.68 -6.30 2.20
C ALA A 24 4.06 -6.04 3.66
N GLN A 25 5.18 -5.37 3.89
CA GLN A 25 5.61 -4.98 5.24
C GLN A 25 4.61 -4.01 5.87
N ARG A 26 4.25 -2.95 5.14
CA ARG A 26 3.27 -1.97 5.61
C ARG A 26 1.90 -2.59 5.88
N ALA A 27 1.42 -3.49 5.03
CA ALA A 27 0.17 -4.20 5.26
C ALA A 27 0.15 -5.05 6.54
N ARG A 28 1.31 -5.61 6.94
CA ARG A 28 1.45 -6.33 8.22
C ARG A 28 1.39 -5.38 9.42
N GLU A 29 2.02 -4.21 9.33
CA GLU A 29 1.95 -3.19 10.39
C GLU A 29 0.50 -2.73 10.61
N ILE A 30 -0.23 -2.45 9.51
CA ILE A 30 -1.66 -2.12 9.56
C ILE A 30 -2.45 -3.27 10.20
N SER A 31 -2.11 -4.51 9.87
CA SER A 31 -2.74 -5.68 10.51
C SER A 31 -2.44 -5.78 12.01
N GLY A 32 -1.31 -5.24 12.46
CA GLY A 32 -0.92 -5.14 13.86
C GLY A 32 -1.54 -3.94 14.59
N GLY A 33 -2.39 -3.14 13.93
CA GLY A 33 -3.05 -1.98 14.54
C GLY A 33 -2.29 -0.67 14.37
N ALA A 34 -1.31 -0.59 13.47
CA ALA A 34 -0.68 0.68 13.12
C ALA A 34 -1.72 1.67 12.56
N GLU A 35 -1.54 2.95 12.89
CA GLU A 35 -2.40 4.02 12.41
C GLU A 35 -2.26 4.16 10.88
N LEU A 36 -3.40 4.45 10.23
CA LEU A 36 -3.47 4.69 8.79
C LEU A 36 -3.17 6.16 8.51
N THR A 37 -2.40 6.44 7.47
CA THR A 37 -2.15 7.83 7.02
C THR A 37 -3.22 8.33 6.05
N ILE A 38 -4.13 7.45 5.62
CA ILE A 38 -5.21 7.73 4.68
C ILE A 38 -6.53 7.13 5.17
N ASP A 39 -7.65 7.68 4.69
CA ASP A 39 -8.97 7.12 4.95
C ASP A 39 -9.19 5.78 4.25
N ARG A 40 -9.74 4.84 5.03
CA ARG A 40 -10.01 3.47 4.59
C ARG A 40 -11.35 3.36 3.86
N ASP A 41 -11.31 3.29 2.54
CA ASP A 41 -12.48 3.08 1.69
C ASP A 41 -12.79 1.58 1.49
N ARG A 42 -13.02 0.85 2.59
CA ARG A 42 -13.30 -0.60 2.63
C ARG A 42 -12.21 -1.52 2.04
N ASP A 43 -11.07 -0.96 1.69
CA ASP A 43 -9.94 -1.69 1.14
C ASP A 43 -9.29 -2.63 2.17
N LYS A 44 -8.72 -3.73 1.68
CA LYS A 44 -7.89 -4.64 2.50
C LYS A 44 -6.52 -4.01 2.74
N ASN A 45 -5.84 -4.44 3.82
CA ASN A 45 -4.57 -3.85 4.23
C ASN A 45 -3.51 -3.76 3.12
N PRO A 46 -3.34 -4.75 2.20
CA PRO A 46 -2.41 -4.61 1.08
C PRO A 46 -2.76 -3.47 0.13
N VAL A 47 -4.05 -3.24 -0.12
CA VAL A 47 -4.51 -2.15 -0.99
C VAL A 47 -4.37 -0.80 -0.29
N VAL A 48 -4.65 -0.74 1.01
CA VAL A 48 -4.42 0.47 1.81
C VAL A 48 -2.93 0.83 1.79
N ALA A 49 -2.04 -0.15 2.00
CA ALA A 49 -0.60 0.07 1.93
C ALA A 49 -0.13 0.59 0.56
N LEU A 50 -0.64 0.03 -0.55
CA LEU A 50 -0.34 0.54 -1.90
C LEU A 50 -0.85 1.97 -2.10
N ARG A 51 -2.02 2.30 -1.57
CA ARG A 51 -2.59 3.66 -1.62
C ARG A 51 -1.82 4.67 -0.75
N GLU A 52 -1.17 4.22 0.32
CA GLU A 52 -0.27 5.07 1.11
C GLU A 52 1.07 5.32 0.40
N ILE A 53 1.45 4.45 -0.54
CA ILE A 53 2.68 4.58 -1.34
C ILE A 53 2.47 5.51 -2.54
N ALA A 54 1.34 5.42 -3.23
CA ALA A 54 1.02 6.18 -4.45
C ALA A 54 0.98 7.71 -4.24
#